data_AF-A0A5E8VF35-F1
#
_entry.id   AF-A0A5E8VF35-F1
#
_cell.length_a   1.000
_cell.length_b   1.000
_cell.length_c   1.000
_cell.angle_alpha   90.00
_cell.angle_beta   90.00
_cell.angle_gamma   90.00
#
_symmetry.space_group_name_H-M   'P 1'
#
loop_
_entity.id
_entity.type
_entity.pdbx_description
1 polymer ?
#
loop_
_entity_poly.entity_id
_entity_poly.type
_entity_poly.pdbx_seq_one_letter_code
_entity_poly.pdbx_strand_id
1 'polypeptide(L)'
;MTLSSIGDIEFVGEVEWDGKAIVIRAVTPSGHVSCRIPRETIHAIPIYSDALEREIRLERRLILERLAPALCAKISTSGAGELVNLWPWEISRARTGRREPITR
;
A
#
# COMPACT_ATOMS: atom_id res chain seq x y z
N MET A 1 18.98 -0.69 4.82
CA MET A 1 17.95 0.38 4.93
C MET A 1 16.62 -0.33 5.04
N THR A 2 16.12 -0.50 6.26
CA THR A 2 14.82 -1.13 6.56
C THR A 2 13.71 -0.12 6.28
N LEU A 3 12.73 -0.51 5.47
CA LEU A 3 11.56 0.29 5.16
C LEU A 3 10.61 0.18 6.37
N SER A 4 10.36 1.32 7.02
CA SER A 4 9.30 1.63 7.98
C SER A 4 8.50 0.43 8.52
N SER A 5 8.79 0.02 9.76
CA SER A 5 7.94 -0.93 10.50
C SER A 5 6.68 -0.24 10.99
N ILE A 6 5.50 -0.80 10.69
CA ILE A 6 4.22 -0.38 11.27
C ILE A 6 3.65 -1.59 12.01
N GLY A 7 3.75 -1.58 13.34
CA GLY A 7 3.48 -2.76 14.16
C GLY A 7 4.47 -3.89 13.83
N ASP A 8 3.98 -5.13 13.79
CA ASP A 8 4.78 -6.33 13.47
C ASP A 8 4.93 -6.58 11.94
N ILE A 9 4.63 -5.60 11.11
CA ILE A 9 4.74 -5.71 9.65
C ILE A 9 6.03 -5.00 9.19
N GLU A 10 6.90 -5.74 8.52
CA GLU A 10 8.14 -5.23 7.93
C GLU A 10 8.15 -5.43 6.41
N PHE A 11 8.36 -4.36 5.64
CA PHE A 11 8.56 -4.48 4.19
C PHE A 11 10.00 -4.88 3.89
N VAL A 12 10.17 -5.99 3.17
CA VAL A 12 11.48 -6.61 2.91
C VAL A 12 11.74 -6.74 1.41
N GLY A 13 13.02 -6.59 1.04
CA GLY A 13 13.48 -6.71 -0.34
C GLY A 13 13.41 -5.41 -1.14
N GLU A 14 13.52 -5.55 -2.47
CA GLU A 14 13.38 -4.42 -3.38
C GLU A 14 11.90 -4.11 -3.64
N VAL A 15 11.56 -2.82 -3.65
CA VAL A 15 10.28 -2.32 -4.15
C VAL A 15 10.39 -2.31 -5.67
N GLU A 16 9.66 -3.19 -6.34
CA GLU A 16 9.74 -3.35 -7.80
C GLU A 16 8.52 -2.75 -8.49
N TRP A 17 8.67 -2.43 -9.78
CA TRP A 17 7.57 -2.10 -10.67
C TRP A 17 7.53 -3.15 -11.79
N ASP A 18 6.44 -3.90 -11.90
CA ASP A 18 6.31 -5.01 -12.85
C ASP A 18 5.67 -4.61 -14.21
N GLY A 19 5.44 -3.31 -14.44
CA GLY A 19 4.71 -2.79 -15.60
C GLY A 19 3.22 -2.53 -15.32
N LYS A 20 2.67 -3.09 -14.23
CA LYS A 20 1.24 -2.97 -13.86
C LYS A 20 1.01 -2.56 -12.42
N ALA A 21 1.88 -3.00 -11.51
CA ALA A 21 1.79 -2.78 -10.09
C ALA A 21 3.18 -2.57 -9.46
N ILE A 22 3.19 -1.83 -8.35
CA ILE A 22 4.33 -1.90 -7.42
C ILE A 22 4.23 -3.23 -6.67
N VAL A 23 5.32 -3.99 -6.63
CA VAL A 23 5.42 -5.29 -5.95
C VAL A 23 6.41 -5.19 -4.80
N ILE A 24 6.01 -5.68 -3.63
CA ILE A 24 6.85 -5.70 -2.44
C ILE A 24 6.48 -6.89 -1.55
N ARG A 25 7.46 -7.48 -0.87
CA ARG A 25 7.21 -8.53 0.13
C ARG A 25 7.11 -7.89 1.51
N ALA A 26 6.25 -8.43 2.36
CA ALA A 26 6.23 -8.08 3.77
C ALA A 26 6.36 -9.34 4.64
N VAL A 27 7.02 -9.17 5.78
CA VAL A 27 7.07 -10.14 6.87
C VAL A 27 6.04 -9.72 7.91
N THR A 28 5.27 -10.70 8.38
CA THR A 28 4.25 -10.54 9.41
C THR A 28 4.40 -11.68 10.43
N PRO A 29 3.79 -11.60 11.63
CA PRO A 29 3.83 -12.71 12.59
C PRO A 29 3.25 -14.01 12.05
N SER A 30 2.30 -13.95 11.12
CA SER A 30 1.69 -15.11 10.50
C SER A 30 2.51 -15.68 9.33
N GLY A 31 3.51 -14.94 8.83
CA GLY A 31 4.42 -15.38 7.78
C GLY A 31 4.70 -14.30 6.73
N HIS A 32 5.14 -14.74 5.56
CA HIS A 32 5.43 -13.85 4.43
C HIS A 32 4.16 -13.59 3.60
N VAL A 33 3.99 -12.33 3.19
CA VAL A 33 2.93 -11.92 2.26
C VAL A 33 3.53 -11.18 1.07
N SER A 34 2.94 -11.42 -0.10
CA SER A 34 3.30 -10.68 -1.33
C SER A 34 2.28 -9.60 -1.57
N CYS A 35 2.73 -8.35 -1.64
CA CYS A 35 1.88 -7.19 -1.80
C CYS A 35 1.98 -6.63 -3.22
N ARG A 36 0.83 -6.23 -3.76
CA ARG A 36 0.72 -5.56 -5.06
C ARG A 36 -0.10 -4.28 -4.90
N ILE A 37 0.42 -3.18 -5.43
CA ILE A 37 -0.28 -1.90 -5.54
C ILE A 37 -0.48 -1.64 -7.03
N PRO A 38 -1.66 -1.93 -7.58
CA PRO A 38 -1.97 -1.69 -8.99
C PRO A 38 -1.89 -0.21 -9.37
N ARG A 39 -1.64 0.07 -10.65
CA ARG A 39 -1.53 1.44 -11.19
C ARG A 39 -2.74 2.30 -10.86
N GLU A 40 -3.93 1.73 -10.95
CA GLU A 40 -5.20 2.39 -10.63
C GLU A 40 -5.24 2.89 -9.18
N THR A 41 -4.59 2.18 -8.24
CA THR A 41 -4.48 2.63 -6.84
C THR A 41 -3.52 3.79 -6.71
N ILE A 42 -2.43 3.77 -7.48
CA ILE A 42 -1.46 4.87 -7.52
C ILE A 42 -2.14 6.13 -8.09
N HIS A 43 -2.89 5.99 -9.18
CA HIS A 43 -3.65 7.06 -9.81
C HIS A 43 -4.79 7.62 -8.93
N ALA A 44 -5.24 6.87 -7.93
CA ALA A 44 -6.18 7.39 -6.94
C ALA A 44 -5.54 8.36 -5.93
N ILE A 45 -4.20 8.49 -5.93
CA ILE A 45 -3.48 9.52 -5.17
C ILE A 45 -3.43 10.80 -6.01
N PRO A 46 -3.92 11.96 -5.52
CA PRO A 46 -3.99 13.18 -6.33
C PRO A 46 -2.68 13.60 -7.01
N ILE A 47 -1.54 13.47 -6.32
CA ILE A 47 -0.23 13.85 -6.86
C ILE A 47 0.31 12.89 -7.92
N TYR A 48 -0.28 11.70 -8.05
CA TYR A 48 0.11 10.68 -9.03
C TYR A 48 -1.04 10.35 -9.98
N SER A 49 -2.07 11.20 -10.06
CA SER A 49 -3.31 10.88 -10.79
C SER A 49 -3.12 10.62 -12.28
N ASP A 50 -2.11 11.24 -12.87
CA ASP A 50 -1.71 11.10 -14.28
C ASP A 50 -0.29 10.51 -14.42
N ALA A 51 0.27 9.94 -13.34
CA ALA A 51 1.65 9.48 -13.33
C ALA A 51 1.93 8.47 -14.45
N LEU A 52 3.00 8.74 -15.20
CA LEU A 52 3.54 7.88 -16.24
C LEU A 52 4.30 6.71 -15.62
N GLU A 53 4.53 5.68 -16.44
CA GLU A 53 5.27 4.49 -15.99
C GLU A 53 6.67 4.85 -15.45
N ARG A 54 7.36 5.77 -16.13
CA ARG A 54 8.69 6.22 -15.73
C ARG A 54 8.66 6.88 -14.35
N GLU A 55 7.66 7.69 -14.06
CA GLU A 55 7.50 8.39 -12.78
C GLU A 55 7.20 7.39 -11.67
N ILE A 56 6.26 6.47 -11.91
CA ILE A 56 5.96 5.38 -10.96
C ILE A 56 7.20 4.55 -10.66
N ARG A 57 7.97 4.19 -11.69
CA ARG A 57 9.20 3.41 -11.52
C ARG A 57 10.25 4.19 -10.71
N LEU A 58 10.42 5.49 -10.94
CA LEU A 58 11.39 6.30 -10.21
C LEU A 58 10.96 6.55 -8.75
N GLU A 59 9.67 6.79 -8.52
CA GLU A 59 9.12 7.17 -7.21
C GLU A 59 8.52 6.00 -6.42
N ARG A 60 8.65 4.75 -6.89
CA ARG A 60 8.05 3.55 -6.29
C ARG A 60 8.19 3.44 -4.77
N ARG A 61 9.32 3.86 -4.20
CA ARG A 61 9.53 3.90 -2.75
C ARG A 61 8.68 4.95 -2.04
N LEU A 62 8.61 6.17 -2.57
CA LEU A 62 7.79 7.26 -2.03
C LEU A 62 6.30 6.94 -2.14
N ILE A 63 5.89 6.32 -3.26
CA ILE A 63 4.53 5.83 -3.45
C ILE A 63 4.19 4.77 -2.39
N LEU A 64 5.09 3.80 -2.16
CA LEU A 64 4.92 2.79 -1.11
C LEU A 64 4.82 3.44 0.27
N GLU A 65 5.70 4.37 0.64
CA GLU A 65 5.67 5.05 1.94
C GLU A 65 4.32 5.75 2.19
N ARG A 66 3.75 6.39 1.16
CA ARG A 66 2.43 7.02 1.24
C ARG A 66 1.29 6.03 1.42
N LEU A 67 1.41 4.85 0.82
CA LEU A 67 0.41 3.80 0.86
C LEU A 67 0.62 2.78 1.99
N ALA A 68 1.76 2.82 2.66
CA ALA A 68 2.15 1.89 3.71
C ALA A 68 1.10 1.77 4.81
N PRO A 69 0.47 2.86 5.33
CA PRO A 69 -0.57 2.72 6.35
C PRO A 69 -1.78 1.90 5.88
N ALA A 70 -2.26 2.16 4.66
CA ALA A 70 -3.41 1.44 4.08
C ALA A 70 -3.04 -0.01 3.75
N LEU A 71 -1.82 -0.23 3.25
CA LEU A 71 -1.30 -1.55 2.95
C LEU A 71 -1.14 -2.40 4.22
N CYS A 72 -0.55 -1.83 5.29
CA CYS A 72 -0.41 -2.50 6.59
C CYS A 72 -1.77 -2.86 7.18
N ALA A 73 -2.75 -1.95 7.15
CA ALA A 73 -4.10 -2.24 7.63
C ALA A 73 -4.74 -3.42 6.89
N LYS A 74 -4.49 -3.54 5.58
CA LYS A 74 -4.97 -4.66 4.77
C LYS A 74 -4.21 -5.96 5.08
N ILE A 75 -2.90 -5.89 5.25
CA ILE A 75 -2.08 -7.06 5.62
C ILE A 75 -2.54 -7.62 6.97
N SER A 76 -2.83 -6.76 7.96
CA SER A 76 -3.30 -7.19 9.29
C SER A 76 -4.60 -7.99 9.27
N THR A 77 -5.40 -7.89 8.20
CA THR A 77 -6.64 -8.67 8.02
C THR A 77 -6.50 -9.82 7.02
N SER A 78 -5.31 -10.01 6.45
CA SER A 78 -5.02 -11.05 5.45
C SER A 78 -4.35 -12.29 6.07
N GLY A 79 -4.54 -13.44 5.45
CA GLY A 79 -3.91 -14.70 5.85
C GLY A 79 -2.44 -14.82 5.42
N ALA A 80 -1.70 -15.72 6.07
CA ALA A 80 -0.32 -16.03 5.68
C ALA A 80 -0.26 -16.63 4.27
N GLY A 81 0.72 -16.22 3.46
CA GLY A 81 0.91 -16.71 2.10
C GLY A 81 -0.09 -16.15 1.08
N GLU A 82 -1.00 -15.27 1.49
CA GLU A 82 -1.93 -14.62 0.57
C GLU A 82 -1.26 -13.53 -0.27
N LEU A 83 -1.80 -13.35 -1.47
CA LEU A 83 -1.48 -12.22 -2.34
C LEU A 83 -2.37 -11.03 -1.95
N VAL A 84 -1.76 -9.98 -1.39
CA VAL A 84 -2.45 -8.79 -0.94
C VAL A 84 -2.44 -7.74 -2.06
N ASN A 85 -3.59 -7.48 -2.68
CA ASN A 85 -3.74 -6.40 -3.67
C ASN A 85 -4.39 -5.18 -3.02
N LEU A 86 -3.70 -4.05 -2.92
CA LEU A 86 -4.28 -2.81 -2.40
C LEU A 86 -5.03 -2.06 -3.50
N TRP A 87 -6.35 -2.01 -3.44
CA TRP A 87 -7.22 -1.42 -4.45
C TRP A 87 -7.59 0.06 -4.16
N PRO A 88 -8.02 0.82 -5.17
CA PRO A 88 -8.27 2.26 -5.03
C PRO A 88 -9.29 2.64 -3.95
N TRP A 89 -10.35 1.84 -3.76
CA TRP A 89 -11.39 2.14 -2.77
C TRP A 89 -10.92 1.92 -1.31
N GLU A 90 -9.80 1.23 -1.11
CA GLU A 90 -9.25 0.94 0.22
C GLU A 90 -8.45 2.13 0.76
N ILE A 91 -7.89 2.97 -0.11
CA ILE A 91 -7.14 4.16 0.29
C ILE A 91 -8.06 5.36 0.62
N SER A 92 -9.29 5.37 0.09
CA SER A 92 -10.27 6.43 0.37
C SER A 92 -10.87 6.35 1.77
N ARG A 93 -11.00 5.13 2.33
CA ARG A 93 -11.60 4.91 3.66
C ARG A 93 -10.71 5.37 4.81
N ALA A 94 -9.40 5.48 4.61
CA ALA A 94 -8.47 6.01 5.62
C ALA A 94 -8.74 7.48 5.99
N ARG A 95 -9.52 8.23 5.19
CA ARG A 95 -9.92 9.62 5.49
C ARG A 95 -11.23 9.75 6.27
N THR A 96 -11.99 8.68 6.49
CA THR A 96 -13.32 8.74 7.13
C THR A 96 -13.30 8.28 8.59
N GLY A 97 -12.24 8.62 9.33
CA GLY A 97 -12.15 8.43 10.78
C GLY A 97 -12.62 9.63 11.63
N ARG A 98 -13.08 10.72 11.00
CA ARG A 98 -13.75 11.85 11.68
C ARG A 98 -15.05 12.18 10.98
N ARG A 99 -16.11 11.47 11.33
CA ARG A 99 -17.46 12.03 11.30
C ARG A 99 -17.99 11.94 12.72
N GLU A 100 -17.89 13.06 13.43
CA GLU A 100 -18.63 13.22 14.68
C GLU A 100 -20.13 13.03 14.38
N PRO A 101 -20.87 12.28 15.20
CA PRO A 101 -22.31 12.20 15.06
C PRO A 101 -22.89 13.58 15.36
N ILE A 102 -23.54 14.18 14.36
CA ILE A 102 -24.35 15.38 14.53
C ILE A 102 -25.62 14.92 15.27
N THR A 103 -25.61 15.02 16.60
CA THR A 103 -26.82 14.83 17.41
C THR A 103 -27.80 15.94 17.07
N ARG A 104 -28.96 15.57 16.53
CA ARG A 104 -30.15 16.44 16.46
C ARG A 104 -30.89 16.40 17.79
#